data_AF-A0A1F9E4C9-F1
#
_entry.id   AF-A0A1F9E4C9-F1
#
_cell.length_a   1.000
_cell.length_b   1.000
_cell.length_c   1.000
_cell.angle_alpha   90.00
_cell.angle_beta   90.00
_cell.angle_gamma   90.00
#
_symmetry.space_group_name_H-M   'P 1'
#
loop_
_entity.id
_entity.type
_entity.pdbx_description
1 polymer ?
#
loop_
_entity_poly.entity_id
_entity_poly.type
_entity_poly.pdbx_seq_one_letter_code
_entity_poly.pdbx_strand_id
1 'polypeptide(L)'
;ENFECVMPGYTHLQRAQPVLFAHHMLAYYEMLRRDTARMLDCLERTDSMPLGAGALAGSPYDLDRKLAAKLLGFASVTENSIDSVSDRDFSIEFISAASILMMHISRLSEEIIIWSSQEFAFVELSDAFSTGSSIMPQKKNPDLAELARGKTGRVYGNLVSLLTVMKGLPLAYNKDMQEDKEPLFDTVDTVKAILGVLAPMLRSMKVKKDAMEKATSAGFLNATDAADYLVGKGLPFRDAHHAA
;
A
#
# COMPACT_ATOMS: atom_id res chain seq x y z
N GLU A 1 9.75 4.51 -19.89
CA GLU A 1 8.97 5.40 -20.80
C GLU A 1 9.00 6.88 -20.41
N ASN A 2 9.02 7.24 -19.11
CA ASN A 2 8.91 8.64 -18.66
C ASN A 2 10.13 9.15 -17.86
N PHE A 3 11.34 8.68 -18.18
CA PHE A 3 12.57 9.01 -17.43
C PHE A 3 12.97 10.49 -17.50
N GLU A 4 12.64 11.16 -18.59
CA GLU A 4 12.99 12.57 -18.82
C GLU A 4 11.83 13.52 -18.47
N CYS A 5 10.67 12.99 -18.08
CA CYS A 5 9.51 13.82 -17.77
C CYS A 5 9.76 14.56 -16.45
N VAL A 6 9.92 15.88 -16.52
CA VAL A 6 10.04 16.73 -15.34
C VAL A 6 8.64 17.13 -14.86
N MET A 7 8.46 17.17 -13.54
CA MET A 7 7.25 17.66 -12.88
C MET A 7 7.64 18.52 -11.67
N PRO A 8 6.75 19.38 -11.15
CA PRO A 8 6.98 20.02 -9.86
C PRO A 8 7.00 18.94 -8.77
N GLY A 9 7.98 18.99 -7.87
CA GLY A 9 7.85 18.33 -6.57
C GLY A 9 6.81 19.05 -5.73
N TYR A 10 6.16 18.35 -4.80
CA TYR A 10 5.14 18.93 -3.94
C TYR A 10 5.43 18.66 -2.46
N THR A 11 5.38 19.73 -1.67
CA THR A 11 5.33 19.66 -0.21
C THR A 11 4.17 20.54 0.24
N HIS A 12 3.26 20.03 1.08
CA HIS A 12 2.00 20.73 1.42
C HIS A 12 1.12 21.04 0.21
N LEU A 13 1.24 20.24 -0.86
CA LEU A 13 0.63 20.51 -2.17
C LEU A 13 1.03 21.86 -2.79
N GLN A 14 2.08 22.50 -2.26
CA GLN A 14 2.76 23.64 -2.85
C GLN A 14 3.90 23.16 -3.73
N ARG A 15 4.10 23.83 -4.86
CA ARG A 15 5.21 23.51 -5.77
C ARG A 15 6.55 23.78 -5.07
N ALA A 16 7.41 22.77 -5.07
CA ALA A 16 8.75 22.79 -4.55
C ALA A 16 9.74 22.54 -5.70
N GLN A 17 10.91 21.97 -5.39
CA GLN A 17 11.94 21.70 -6.39
C GLN A 17 11.43 20.80 -7.52
N PRO A 18 11.85 21.03 -8.78
CA PRO A 18 11.58 20.13 -9.88
C PRO A 18 12.09 18.72 -9.60
N VAL A 19 11.31 17.70 -9.97
CA VAL A 19 11.69 16.29 -9.88
C VAL A 19 11.35 15.56 -11.17
N LEU A 20 11.95 14.39 -11.37
CA LEU A 20 11.54 13.50 -12.45
C LEU A 20 10.26 12.76 -12.05
N PHE A 21 9.29 12.65 -12.96
CA PHE A 21 8.11 11.81 -12.76
C PHE A 21 8.50 10.36 -12.46
N ALA A 22 9.54 9.85 -13.12
CA ALA A 22 10.10 8.53 -12.81
C ALA A 22 10.61 8.44 -11.36
N HIS A 23 11.25 9.48 -10.83
CA HIS A 23 11.69 9.53 -9.44
C HIS A 23 10.49 9.51 -8.48
N HIS A 24 9.44 10.28 -8.78
CA HIS A 24 8.20 10.26 -8.01
C HIS A 24 7.56 8.87 -8.01
N MET A 25 7.41 8.23 -9.18
CA MET A 25 6.83 6.89 -9.27
C MET A 25 7.67 5.82 -8.55
N LEU A 26 9.01 5.95 -8.55
CA LEU A 26 9.89 5.05 -7.82
C LEU A 26 9.75 5.18 -6.29
N ALA A 27 9.28 6.31 -5.77
CA ALA A 27 8.93 6.41 -4.35
C ALA A 27 7.83 5.40 -3.96
N TYR A 28 6.82 5.21 -4.82
CA TYR A 28 5.76 4.21 -4.63
C TYR A 28 6.26 2.78 -4.86
N TYR A 29 7.20 2.57 -5.79
CA TYR A 29 7.87 1.28 -5.92
C TYR A 29 8.56 0.87 -4.61
N GLU A 30 9.30 1.78 -3.97
CA GLU A 30 9.96 1.48 -2.70
C GLU A 30 8.97 1.18 -1.57
N MET A 31 7.81 1.85 -1.56
CA MET A 31 6.71 1.53 -0.64
C MET A 31 6.21 0.09 -0.84
N LEU A 32 5.85 -0.26 -2.07
CA LEU A 32 5.33 -1.60 -2.43
C LEU A 32 6.38 -2.71 -2.28
N ARG A 33 7.67 -2.40 -2.47
CA ARG A 33 8.78 -3.32 -2.22
C ARG A 33 8.85 -3.72 -0.74
N ARG A 34 8.67 -2.76 0.18
CA ARG A 34 8.59 -3.05 1.62
C ARG A 34 7.33 -3.85 1.96
N ASP A 35 6.21 -3.57 1.29
CA ASP A 35 4.98 -4.34 1.50
C ASP A 35 5.13 -5.80 1.04
N THR A 36 5.81 -6.02 -0.08
CA THR A 36 6.16 -7.37 -0.55
C THR A 36 6.99 -8.12 0.47
N ALA A 37 8.03 -7.48 1.03
CA ALA A 37 8.84 -8.08 2.08
C ALA A 37 7.99 -8.46 3.30
N ARG A 38 7.12 -7.57 3.79
CA ARG A 38 6.22 -7.88 4.92
C ARG A 38 5.30 -9.07 4.65
N MET A 39 4.78 -9.20 3.43
CA MET A 39 3.93 -10.33 3.06
C MET A 39 4.72 -11.65 3.04
N LEU A 40 5.97 -11.62 2.57
CA LEU A 40 6.85 -12.79 2.58
C LEU A 40 7.24 -13.20 4.01
N ASP A 41 7.59 -12.23 4.85
CA ASP A 41 7.93 -12.47 6.25
C ASP A 41 6.72 -13.02 7.03
N CYS A 42 5.52 -12.51 6.75
CA CYS A 42 4.27 -13.01 7.33
C CYS A 42 3.99 -14.46 6.90
N LEU A 43 4.21 -14.77 5.62
CA LEU A 43 4.09 -16.15 5.11
C LEU A 43 5.05 -17.10 5.84
N GLU A 44 6.31 -16.71 6.01
CA GLU A 44 7.31 -17.51 6.71
C GLU A 44 6.88 -17.84 8.16
N ARG A 45 6.36 -16.86 8.91
CA ARG A 45 5.85 -17.09 10.28
C ARG A 45 4.57 -17.92 10.31
N THR A 46 3.70 -17.77 9.31
CA THR A 46 2.46 -18.53 9.19
C THR A 46 2.72 -20.00 8.83
N ASP A 47 3.89 -20.34 8.31
CA ASP A 47 4.26 -21.65 7.79
C ASP A 47 4.62 -22.68 8.90
N SER A 48 3.76 -22.77 9.91
CA SER A 48 3.84 -23.71 11.03
C SER A 48 2.53 -24.46 11.22
N MET A 49 2.59 -25.80 11.17
CA MET A 49 1.39 -26.64 11.14
C MET A 49 0.80 -26.87 12.54
N PRO A 50 -0.48 -26.50 12.79
CA PRO A 50 -1.15 -26.72 14.08
C PRO A 50 -1.80 -28.11 14.23
N LEU A 51 -1.91 -28.88 13.15
CA LEU A 51 -2.56 -30.19 13.17
C LEU A 51 -1.87 -31.14 14.16
N GLY A 52 -2.67 -31.85 14.96
CA GLY A 52 -2.20 -32.71 16.05
C GLY A 52 -2.25 -32.07 17.44
N ALA A 53 -2.61 -30.78 17.55
CA ALA A 53 -2.83 -30.10 18.82
C ALA A 53 -4.11 -30.54 19.58
N GLY A 54 -5.01 -31.29 18.92
CA GLY A 54 -6.27 -31.73 19.51
C GLY A 54 -7.16 -30.53 19.87
N ALA A 55 -7.89 -30.64 20.98
CA ALA A 55 -8.70 -29.53 21.48
C ALA A 55 -7.88 -28.44 22.17
N LEU A 56 -6.76 -28.81 22.83
CA LEU A 56 -5.78 -27.93 23.48
C LEU A 56 -4.56 -28.66 24.05
N ALA A 57 -4.66 -29.98 24.30
CA ALA A 57 -3.67 -30.77 25.05
C ALA A 57 -2.90 -31.79 24.19
N GLY A 58 -2.95 -31.65 22.86
CA GLY A 58 -2.37 -32.60 21.93
C GLY A 58 -3.29 -33.78 21.60
N SER A 59 -2.92 -34.54 20.59
CA SER A 59 -3.53 -35.82 20.25
C SER A 59 -3.12 -36.89 21.26
N PRO A 60 -4.05 -37.76 21.71
CA PRO A 60 -3.70 -38.92 22.55
C PRO A 60 -3.02 -40.05 21.76
N TYR A 61 -2.97 -39.94 20.43
CA TYR A 61 -2.32 -40.88 19.54
C TYR A 61 -0.90 -40.42 19.20
N ASP A 62 -0.01 -41.39 18.99
CA ASP A 62 1.38 -41.18 18.54
C ASP A 62 1.41 -40.75 17.06
N LEU A 63 1.00 -39.52 16.80
CA LEU A 63 0.99 -38.92 15.47
C LEU A 63 2.36 -38.33 15.15
N ASP A 64 2.95 -38.75 14.03
CA ASP A 64 4.10 -38.07 13.45
C ASP A 64 3.65 -36.72 12.83
N ARG A 65 3.66 -35.67 13.66
CA ARG A 65 3.31 -34.31 13.22
C ARG A 65 4.28 -33.77 12.17
N LYS A 66 5.55 -34.19 12.17
CA LYS A 66 6.53 -33.74 11.17
C LYS A 66 6.22 -34.34 9.81
N LEU A 67 5.82 -35.62 9.77
CA LEU A 67 5.30 -36.24 8.56
C LEU A 67 4.04 -35.52 8.07
N ALA A 68 3.10 -35.22 8.97
CA ALA A 68 1.88 -34.47 8.61
C ALA A 68 2.19 -33.08 8.04
N ALA A 69 3.11 -32.32 8.64
CA ALA A 69 3.55 -31.02 8.14
C ALA A 69 4.11 -31.13 6.72
N LYS A 70 5.01 -32.10 6.48
CA LYS A 70 5.55 -32.37 5.15
C LYS A 70 4.46 -32.73 4.12
N LEU A 71 3.49 -33.55 4.51
CA LEU A 71 2.37 -33.94 3.62
C LEU A 71 1.42 -32.79 3.30
N LEU A 72 1.24 -31.86 4.24
CA LEU A 72 0.40 -30.67 4.08
C LEU A 72 1.16 -29.47 3.49
N GLY A 73 2.47 -29.59 3.31
CA GLY A 73 3.31 -28.57 2.70
C GLY A 73 3.77 -27.46 3.66
N PHE A 74 3.71 -27.70 4.97
CA PHE A 74 4.23 -26.77 5.97
C PHE A 74 5.73 -26.93 6.20
N ALA A 75 6.44 -25.84 6.47
CA ALA A 75 7.86 -25.86 6.82
C ALA A 75 8.13 -26.46 8.20
N SER A 76 7.22 -26.28 9.16
CA SER A 76 7.41 -26.68 10.55
C SER A 76 6.11 -27.12 11.24
N VAL A 77 6.22 -27.54 12.50
CA VAL A 77 5.08 -27.83 13.38
C VAL A 77 5.07 -26.81 14.51
N THR A 78 3.88 -26.46 15.00
CA THR A 78 3.78 -25.62 16.20
C THR A 78 4.25 -26.40 17.44
N GLU A 79 4.92 -25.73 18.37
CA GLU A 79 5.58 -26.39 19.51
C GLU A 79 4.69 -26.51 20.77
N ASN A 80 3.56 -25.81 20.81
CA ASN A 80 2.65 -25.82 21.97
C ASN A 80 1.19 -25.98 21.54
N SER A 81 0.50 -26.98 22.09
CA SER A 81 -0.87 -27.32 21.67
C SER A 81 -1.93 -26.32 22.12
N ILE A 82 -1.73 -25.67 23.28
CA ILE A 82 -2.63 -24.62 23.78
C ILE A 82 -2.54 -23.41 22.86
N ASP A 83 -1.32 -22.98 22.58
CA ASP A 83 -1.01 -21.91 21.64
C ASP A 83 -1.61 -22.20 20.25
N SER A 84 -1.34 -23.39 19.68
CA SER A 84 -1.82 -23.80 18.35
C SER A 84 -3.32 -23.63 18.13
N VAL A 85 -4.14 -23.87 19.15
CA VAL A 85 -5.60 -23.79 19.02
C VAL A 85 -6.14 -22.39 19.32
N SER A 86 -5.35 -21.55 19.98
CA SER A 86 -5.70 -20.17 20.34
C SER A 86 -5.04 -19.10 19.46
N ASP A 87 -4.04 -19.45 18.67
CA ASP A 87 -3.27 -18.52 17.86
C ASP A 87 -4.07 -17.97 16.68
N ARG A 88 -4.09 -16.63 16.54
CA ARG A 88 -4.62 -15.89 15.39
C ARG A 88 -3.67 -14.78 14.92
N ASP A 89 -2.42 -14.81 15.38
CA ASP A 89 -1.42 -13.79 15.06
C ASP A 89 -1.15 -13.76 13.56
N PHE A 90 -1.15 -14.92 12.88
CA PHE A 90 -1.02 -14.99 11.42
C PHE A 90 -2.09 -14.16 10.69
N SER A 91 -3.33 -14.18 11.17
CA SER A 91 -4.44 -13.41 10.58
C SER A 91 -4.29 -11.92 10.87
N ILE A 92 -3.95 -11.57 12.11
CA ILE A 92 -3.74 -10.18 12.54
C ILE A 92 -2.56 -9.57 11.77
N GLU A 93 -1.45 -10.29 11.66
CA GLU A 93 -0.24 -9.84 10.98
C GLU A 93 -0.49 -9.64 9.48
N PHE A 94 -1.20 -10.58 8.84
CA PHE A 94 -1.59 -10.44 7.44
C PHE A 94 -2.46 -9.18 7.22
N ILE A 95 -3.50 -8.97 8.05
CA ILE A 95 -4.39 -7.81 7.90
C ILE A 95 -3.63 -6.51 8.22
N SER A 96 -2.66 -6.55 9.14
CA SER A 96 -1.76 -5.41 9.42
C SER A 96 -0.87 -5.07 8.22
N ALA A 97 -0.23 -6.07 7.60
CA ALA A 97 0.54 -5.89 6.38
C ALA A 97 -0.33 -5.37 5.22
N ALA A 98 -1.55 -5.91 5.07
CA ALA A 98 -2.53 -5.45 4.10
C ALA A 98 -2.98 -4.00 4.35
N SER A 99 -3.12 -3.60 5.62
CA SER A 99 -3.46 -2.23 6.00
C SER A 99 -2.38 -1.25 5.55
N ILE A 100 -1.10 -1.57 5.79
CA ILE A 100 0.03 -0.73 5.33
C ILE A 100 0.06 -0.65 3.80
N LEU A 101 -0.14 -1.77 3.11
CA LEU A 101 -0.23 -1.80 1.65
C LEU A 101 -1.36 -0.88 1.14
N MET A 102 -2.56 -1.00 1.71
CA MET A 102 -3.69 -0.18 1.32
C MET A 102 -3.46 1.31 1.59
N MET A 103 -2.74 1.66 2.67
CA MET A 103 -2.29 3.04 2.91
C MET A 103 -1.38 3.57 1.80
N HIS A 104 -0.39 2.78 1.37
CA HIS A 104 0.48 3.20 0.26
C HIS A 104 -0.31 3.35 -1.06
N ILE A 105 -1.24 2.44 -1.32
CA ILE A 105 -2.15 2.53 -2.47
C ILE A 105 -3.05 3.77 -2.35
N SER A 106 -3.54 4.10 -1.16
CA SER A 106 -4.40 5.28 -0.95
C SER A 106 -3.64 6.58 -1.22
N ARG A 107 -2.35 6.63 -0.89
CA ARG A 107 -1.47 7.76 -1.23
C ARG A 107 -1.23 7.87 -2.73
N LEU A 108 -1.00 6.77 -3.42
CA LEU A 108 -0.87 6.78 -4.89
C LEU A 108 -2.18 7.19 -5.56
N SER A 109 -3.29 6.70 -5.01
CA SER A 109 -4.63 7.03 -5.49
C SER A 109 -4.92 8.52 -5.37
N GLU A 110 -4.48 9.16 -4.28
CA GLU A 110 -4.65 10.60 -4.10
C GLU A 110 -3.88 11.41 -5.14
N GLU A 111 -2.64 11.03 -5.44
CA GLU A 111 -1.87 11.63 -6.53
C GLU A 111 -2.61 11.50 -7.86
N ILE A 112 -3.09 10.30 -8.20
CA ILE A 112 -3.82 10.05 -9.46
C ILE A 112 -5.09 10.92 -9.54
N ILE A 113 -5.84 11.05 -8.45
CA ILE A 113 -7.06 11.87 -8.38
C ILE A 113 -6.70 13.34 -8.64
N ILE A 114 -5.69 13.86 -7.95
CA ILE A 114 -5.23 15.25 -8.11
C ILE A 114 -4.68 15.48 -9.52
N TRP A 115 -3.80 14.60 -10.01
CA TRP A 115 -3.17 14.70 -11.32
C TRP A 115 -4.16 14.59 -12.48
N SER A 116 -5.28 13.89 -12.28
CA SER A 116 -6.36 13.75 -13.26
C SER A 116 -7.33 14.94 -13.30
N SER A 117 -7.26 15.85 -12.32
CA SER A 117 -8.06 17.09 -12.31
C SER A 117 -7.76 17.97 -13.53
N GLN A 118 -8.65 18.90 -13.84
CA GLN A 118 -8.42 19.85 -14.95
C GLN A 118 -7.34 20.87 -14.61
N GLU A 119 -7.21 21.22 -13.32
CA GLU A 119 -6.26 22.19 -12.79
C GLU A 119 -4.82 21.69 -12.89
N PHE A 120 -4.60 20.39 -12.68
CA PHE A 120 -3.28 19.77 -12.84
C PHE A 120 -3.08 19.22 -14.25
N ALA A 121 -4.00 18.35 -14.69
CA ALA A 121 -3.96 17.68 -16.00
C ALA A 121 -2.61 16.99 -16.31
N PHE A 122 -1.95 16.42 -15.29
CA PHE A 122 -0.65 15.75 -15.42
C PHE A 122 -0.79 14.33 -15.99
N VAL A 123 -1.93 13.69 -15.76
CA VAL A 123 -2.21 12.36 -16.29
C VAL A 123 -3.59 12.32 -16.93
N GLU A 124 -3.80 11.31 -17.76
CA GLU A 124 -5.11 10.96 -18.30
C GLU A 124 -5.32 9.46 -18.19
N LEU A 125 -6.40 9.08 -17.53
CA LEU A 125 -6.81 7.69 -17.40
C LEU A 125 -7.46 7.20 -18.70
N SER A 126 -7.23 5.91 -19.00
CA SER A 126 -7.90 5.26 -20.12
C SER A 126 -9.35 4.96 -19.80
N ASP A 127 -10.23 4.97 -20.82
CA ASP A 127 -11.66 4.74 -20.68
C ASP A 127 -12.01 3.39 -20.03
N ALA A 128 -11.16 2.38 -20.18
CA ALA A 128 -11.33 1.07 -19.53
C ALA A 128 -11.24 1.12 -17.99
N PHE A 129 -10.66 2.19 -17.43
CA PHE A 129 -10.38 2.35 -16.01
C PHE A 129 -10.89 3.69 -15.45
N SER A 130 -11.74 4.39 -16.20
CA SER A 130 -12.39 5.64 -15.77
C SER A 130 -13.83 5.66 -16.26
N THR A 131 -14.78 6.13 -15.44
CA THR A 131 -16.13 6.38 -15.95
C THR A 131 -16.20 7.75 -16.62
N GLY A 132 -16.96 7.82 -17.71
CA GLY A 132 -17.34 9.07 -18.36
C GLY A 132 -18.65 9.62 -17.77
N SER A 133 -18.86 10.93 -17.86
CA SER A 133 -20.19 11.51 -17.63
C SER A 133 -21.05 11.37 -18.88
N SER A 134 -22.31 10.91 -18.72
CA SER A 134 -23.29 10.88 -19.81
C SER A 134 -23.62 12.28 -20.36
N ILE A 135 -23.31 13.34 -19.61
CA ILE A 135 -23.56 14.73 -19.97
C ILE A 135 -22.28 15.43 -20.48
N MET A 136 -21.10 15.00 -20.02
CA MET A 136 -19.82 15.65 -20.34
C MET A 136 -18.81 14.61 -20.86
N PRO A 137 -18.71 14.43 -22.19
CA PRO A 137 -17.90 13.38 -22.81
C PRO A 137 -16.40 13.43 -22.49
N GLN A 138 -15.87 14.63 -22.22
CA GLN A 138 -14.47 14.86 -21.87
C GLN A 138 -14.14 14.60 -20.40
N LYS A 139 -15.15 14.47 -19.54
CA LYS A 139 -14.95 14.28 -18.09
C LYS A 139 -14.73 12.80 -17.80
N LYS A 140 -13.50 12.45 -17.43
CA LYS A 140 -13.09 11.12 -16.95
C LYS A 140 -12.91 11.16 -15.44
N ASN A 141 -13.62 10.30 -14.72
CA ASN A 141 -13.54 10.23 -13.27
C ASN A 141 -12.51 9.15 -12.85
N PRO A 142 -11.65 9.43 -11.86
CA PRO A 142 -10.67 8.48 -11.34
C PRO A 142 -11.29 7.49 -10.34
N ASP A 143 -12.44 6.88 -10.68
CA ASP A 143 -13.27 6.13 -9.73
C ASP A 143 -12.51 4.97 -9.05
N LEU A 144 -11.62 4.30 -9.78
CA LEU A 144 -10.81 3.21 -9.22
C LEU A 144 -9.85 3.69 -8.14
N ALA A 145 -9.23 4.86 -8.34
CA ALA A 145 -8.37 5.47 -7.33
C ALA A 145 -9.20 5.92 -6.12
N GLU A 146 -10.38 6.51 -6.35
CA GLU A 146 -11.31 6.90 -5.28
C GLU A 146 -11.76 5.69 -4.46
N LEU A 147 -12.14 4.59 -5.12
CA LEU A 147 -12.54 3.34 -4.48
C LEU A 147 -11.38 2.67 -3.74
N ALA A 148 -10.17 2.66 -4.30
CA ALA A 148 -8.99 2.12 -3.63
C ALA A 148 -8.68 2.90 -2.34
N ARG A 149 -8.71 4.23 -2.41
CA ARG A 149 -8.56 5.10 -1.24
C ARG A 149 -9.66 4.85 -0.20
N GLY A 150 -10.93 4.78 -0.61
CA GLY A 150 -12.05 4.50 0.29
C GLY A 150 -11.97 3.12 0.95
N LYS A 151 -11.62 2.08 0.20
CA LYS A 151 -11.49 0.69 0.70
C LYS A 151 -10.35 0.50 1.68
N THR A 152 -9.43 1.45 1.81
CA THR A 152 -8.42 1.45 2.87
C THR A 152 -9.06 1.45 4.27
N GLY A 153 -10.13 2.22 4.45
CA GLY A 153 -10.87 2.25 5.72
C GLY A 153 -11.53 0.91 6.07
N ARG A 154 -11.96 0.14 5.07
CA ARG A 154 -12.53 -1.20 5.26
C ARG A 154 -11.49 -2.17 5.81
N VAL A 155 -10.29 -2.20 5.23
CA VAL A 155 -9.19 -3.06 5.69
C VAL A 155 -8.71 -2.65 7.10
N TYR A 156 -8.67 -1.35 7.41
CA TYR A 156 -8.37 -0.88 8.76
C TYR A 156 -9.43 -1.35 9.76
N GLY A 157 -10.72 -1.26 9.39
CA GLY A 157 -11.82 -1.76 10.22
C GLY A 157 -11.68 -3.25 10.52
N ASN A 158 -11.30 -4.05 9.52
CA ASN A 158 -11.06 -5.48 9.68
C ASN A 158 -9.93 -5.75 10.69
N LEU A 159 -8.82 -4.99 10.62
CA LEU A 159 -7.72 -5.11 11.58
C LEU A 159 -8.17 -4.80 13.01
N VAL A 160 -8.84 -3.67 13.20
CA VAL A 160 -9.32 -3.22 14.51
C VAL A 160 -10.33 -4.21 15.07
N SER A 161 -11.21 -4.75 14.24
CA SER A 161 -12.16 -5.79 14.63
C SER A 161 -11.45 -7.02 15.19
N LEU A 162 -10.52 -7.61 14.43
CA LEU A 162 -9.85 -8.84 14.85
C LEU A 162 -8.95 -8.63 16.08
N LEU A 163 -8.23 -7.51 16.16
CA LEU A 163 -7.49 -7.13 17.37
C LEU A 163 -8.40 -7.03 18.60
N THR A 164 -9.62 -6.49 18.41
CA THR A 164 -10.59 -6.34 19.49
C THR A 164 -11.18 -7.69 19.92
N VAL A 165 -11.49 -8.57 18.96
CA VAL A 165 -11.94 -9.95 19.25
C VAL A 165 -10.90 -10.69 20.08
N MET A 166 -9.61 -10.58 19.72
CA MET A 166 -8.54 -11.29 20.42
C MET A 166 -8.16 -10.66 21.77
N LYS A 167 -8.50 -9.39 22.00
CA LYS A 167 -8.09 -8.64 23.19
C LYS A 167 -8.68 -9.25 24.47
N GLY A 168 -7.80 -9.77 25.32
CA GLY A 168 -8.16 -10.25 26.66
C GLY A 168 -8.94 -11.57 26.68
N LEU A 169 -8.95 -12.33 25.57
CA LEU A 169 -9.47 -13.69 25.57
C LEU A 169 -8.59 -14.59 26.46
N PRO A 170 -9.19 -15.41 27.35
CA PRO A 170 -8.43 -16.43 28.08
C PRO A 170 -8.04 -17.57 27.13
N LEU A 171 -6.95 -18.28 27.44
CA LEU A 171 -6.62 -19.52 26.72
C LEU A 171 -7.66 -20.62 26.97
N ALA A 172 -7.87 -21.58 26.07
CA ALA A 172 -7.23 -21.75 24.76
C ALA A 172 -8.16 -21.28 23.63
N TYR A 173 -8.91 -22.20 23.01
CA TYR A 173 -9.94 -21.87 22.03
C TYR A 173 -11.19 -21.32 22.70
N ASN A 174 -11.71 -20.20 22.17
CA ASN A 174 -13.02 -19.64 22.53
C ASN A 174 -13.85 -19.43 21.27
N LYS A 175 -15.18 -19.44 21.42
CA LYS A 175 -16.10 -19.34 20.27
C LYS A 175 -16.00 -17.99 19.56
N ASP A 176 -15.55 -16.96 20.27
CA ASP A 176 -15.22 -15.62 19.76
C ASP A 176 -14.27 -15.70 18.55
N MET A 177 -13.32 -16.65 18.55
CA MET A 177 -12.38 -16.87 17.45
C MET A 177 -13.05 -17.40 16.18
N GLN A 178 -14.36 -17.61 16.15
CA GLN A 178 -15.10 -17.86 14.91
C GLN A 178 -15.16 -16.62 14.01
N GLU A 179 -15.07 -15.41 14.61
CA GLU A 179 -15.11 -14.10 13.96
C GLU A 179 -13.81 -13.71 13.23
N ASP A 180 -12.79 -14.57 13.24
CA ASP A 180 -11.53 -14.36 12.53
C ASP A 180 -11.65 -14.37 10.99
N LYS A 181 -12.60 -15.15 10.46
CA LYS A 181 -12.72 -15.46 9.03
C LYS A 181 -13.24 -14.31 8.21
N GLU A 182 -14.32 -13.65 8.64
CA GLU A 182 -14.97 -12.62 7.83
C GLU A 182 -14.03 -11.42 7.59
N PRO A 183 -13.35 -10.85 8.61
CA PRO A 183 -12.40 -9.76 8.40
C PRO A 183 -11.20 -10.19 7.56
N LEU A 184 -10.73 -11.44 7.71
CA LEU A 184 -9.62 -11.98 6.93
C LEU A 184 -10.01 -12.12 5.45
N PHE A 185 -11.11 -12.80 5.15
CA PHE A 185 -11.57 -13.03 3.77
C PHE A 185 -11.89 -11.72 3.06
N ASP A 186 -12.60 -10.81 3.74
CA ASP A 186 -12.91 -9.51 3.18
C ASP A 186 -11.64 -8.69 2.86
N THR A 187 -10.61 -8.79 3.71
CA THR A 187 -9.31 -8.15 3.46
C THR A 187 -8.63 -8.76 2.25
N VAL A 188 -8.58 -10.09 2.14
CA VAL A 188 -7.99 -10.80 0.99
C VAL A 188 -8.69 -10.40 -0.30
N ASP A 189 -10.02 -10.45 -0.33
CA ASP A 189 -10.81 -10.12 -1.52
C ASP A 189 -10.64 -8.66 -1.93
N THR A 190 -10.64 -7.75 -0.95
CA THR A 190 -10.44 -6.32 -1.18
C THR A 190 -9.06 -6.06 -1.78
N VAL A 191 -7.99 -6.58 -1.17
CA VAL A 191 -6.61 -6.35 -1.63
C VAL A 191 -6.40 -6.94 -3.03
N LYS A 192 -6.87 -8.17 -3.27
CA LYS A 192 -6.75 -8.81 -4.59
C LYS A 192 -7.49 -8.05 -5.68
N ALA A 193 -8.71 -7.59 -5.39
CA ALA A 193 -9.49 -6.81 -6.35
C ALA A 193 -8.79 -5.50 -6.71
N ILE A 194 -8.26 -4.78 -5.72
CA ILE A 194 -7.55 -3.52 -5.94
C ILE A 194 -6.24 -3.75 -6.71
N LEU A 195 -5.40 -4.70 -6.31
CA LEU A 195 -4.15 -5.00 -7.03
C LEU A 195 -4.40 -5.47 -8.46
N GLY A 196 -5.49 -6.23 -8.69
CA GLY A 196 -5.90 -6.71 -10.00
C GLY A 196 -6.21 -5.60 -11.00
N VAL A 197 -6.70 -4.44 -10.54
CA VAL A 197 -7.05 -3.30 -11.40
C VAL A 197 -6.01 -2.18 -11.39
N LEU A 198 -5.26 -2.01 -10.31
CA LEU A 198 -4.28 -0.94 -10.14
C LEU A 198 -3.16 -1.01 -11.19
N ALA A 199 -2.54 -2.18 -11.36
CA ALA A 199 -1.43 -2.33 -12.30
C ALA A 199 -1.83 -2.15 -13.77
N PRO A 200 -2.97 -2.71 -14.25
CA PRO A 200 -3.49 -2.38 -15.58
C PRO A 200 -3.82 -0.89 -15.78
N MET A 201 -4.46 -0.24 -14.79
CA MET A 201 -4.78 1.19 -14.86
C MET A 201 -3.51 2.05 -14.98
N LEU A 202 -2.48 1.78 -14.17
CA LEU A 202 -1.21 2.50 -14.25
C LEU A 202 -0.49 2.28 -15.59
N ARG A 203 -0.60 1.08 -16.17
CA ARG A 203 0.00 0.77 -17.48
C ARG A 203 -0.68 1.48 -18.65
N SER A 204 -1.99 1.69 -18.58
CA SER A 204 -2.75 2.40 -19.62
C SER A 204 -2.83 3.91 -19.40
N MET A 205 -2.41 4.41 -18.25
CA MET A 205 -2.40 5.82 -17.90
C MET A 205 -1.45 6.60 -18.83
N LYS A 206 -1.97 7.66 -19.46
CA LYS A 206 -1.18 8.55 -20.29
C LYS A 206 -0.60 9.68 -19.45
N VAL A 207 0.72 9.83 -19.51
CA VAL A 207 1.46 10.91 -18.85
C VAL A 207 1.52 12.13 -19.78
N LYS A 208 1.08 13.30 -19.31
CA LYS A 208 1.04 14.56 -20.06
C LYS A 208 2.28 15.40 -19.78
N LYS A 209 3.40 15.04 -20.43
CA LYS A 209 4.73 15.66 -20.24
C LYS A 209 4.68 17.19 -20.34
N ASP A 210 4.10 17.73 -21.42
CA ASP A 210 4.00 19.17 -21.66
C ASP A 210 3.28 19.93 -20.52
N ALA A 211 2.25 19.32 -19.92
CA ALA A 211 1.51 19.93 -18.82
C ALA A 211 2.37 20.02 -17.55
N MET A 212 3.12 18.96 -17.24
CA MET A 212 4.03 18.93 -16.11
C MET A 212 5.23 19.88 -16.30
N GLU A 213 5.84 19.89 -17.49
CA GLU A 213 6.95 20.80 -17.81
C GLU A 213 6.52 22.28 -17.71
N LYS A 214 5.33 22.61 -18.22
CA LYS A 214 4.74 23.94 -18.09
C LYS A 214 4.50 24.31 -16.63
N ALA A 215 4.04 23.37 -15.80
CA ALA A 215 3.82 23.61 -14.38
C ALA A 215 5.14 23.82 -13.62
N THR A 216 6.22 23.16 -14.03
CA THR A 216 7.57 23.32 -13.46
C THR A 216 8.20 24.67 -13.84
N SER A 217 7.94 25.14 -15.06
CA SER A 217 8.51 26.41 -15.56
C SER A 217 7.91 27.66 -14.92
N ALA A 218 6.86 27.52 -14.11
CA ALA A 218 6.16 28.62 -13.46
C ALA A 218 6.44 28.64 -11.95
N GLY A 219 6.72 29.83 -11.40
CA GLY A 219 6.82 30.05 -9.95
C GLY A 219 8.24 30.05 -9.37
N PHE A 220 9.27 30.35 -10.17
CA PHE A 220 10.67 30.49 -9.71
C PHE A 220 11.17 29.28 -8.90
N LEU A 221 10.80 28.05 -9.30
CA LEU A 221 11.15 26.82 -8.59
C LEU A 221 12.67 26.55 -8.54
N ASN A 222 13.45 27.29 -9.32
CA ASN A 222 14.91 27.28 -9.35
C ASN A 222 15.57 28.29 -8.40
N ALA A 223 14.81 29.01 -7.56
CA ALA A 223 15.37 29.96 -6.58
C ALA A 223 16.30 29.24 -5.59
N THR A 224 15.94 28.03 -5.15
CA THR A 224 16.81 27.21 -4.31
C THR A 224 18.10 26.83 -5.03
N ASP A 225 18.03 26.44 -6.31
CA ASP A 225 19.22 26.15 -7.11
C ASP A 225 20.12 27.39 -7.29
N ALA A 226 19.51 28.58 -7.40
CA ALA A 226 20.24 29.85 -7.45
C ALA A 226 20.95 30.15 -6.12
N ALA A 227 20.28 29.92 -4.98
CA ALA A 227 20.90 30.03 -3.66
C ALA A 227 22.06 29.03 -3.50
N ASP A 228 21.86 27.78 -3.87
CA ASP A 228 22.90 26.74 -3.79
C ASP A 228 24.10 27.05 -4.71
N TYR A 229 23.85 27.61 -5.90
CA TYR A 229 24.90 28.12 -6.78
C TYR A 229 25.73 29.22 -6.09
N LEU A 230 25.09 30.19 -5.43
CA LEU A 230 25.78 31.26 -4.70
C LEU A 230 26.58 30.70 -3.51
N VAL A 231 26.05 29.70 -2.81
CA VAL A 231 26.79 28.99 -1.76
C VAL A 231 28.01 28.28 -2.33
N GLY A 232 27.88 27.61 -3.48
CA GLY A 232 29.00 27.02 -4.20
C GLY A 232 30.07 28.02 -4.64
N LYS A 233 29.73 29.31 -4.72
CA LYS A 233 30.67 30.43 -4.98
C LYS A 233 31.25 31.05 -3.70
N GLY A 234 30.92 30.53 -2.52
CA GLY A 234 31.49 30.93 -1.24
C GLY A 234 30.62 31.88 -0.41
N LEU A 235 29.38 32.15 -0.83
CA LEU A 235 28.46 32.97 -0.05
C LEU A 235 27.84 32.13 1.10
N PRO A 236 27.71 32.65 2.33
CA PRO A 236 26.98 31.95 3.38
C PRO A 236 25.52 31.70 2.97
N PHE A 237 24.97 30.51 3.31
CA PHE A 237 23.62 30.10 2.87
C PHE A 237 22.53 31.13 3.20
N ARG A 238 22.59 31.77 4.38
CA ARG A 238 21.62 32.80 4.78
C ARG A 238 21.58 33.97 3.81
N ASP A 239 22.76 34.42 3.38
CA ASP A 239 22.89 35.58 2.50
C ASP A 239 22.57 35.19 1.06
N ALA A 240 22.90 33.96 0.64
CA ALA A 240 22.50 33.38 -0.64
C ALA A 240 20.98 33.24 -0.77
N HIS A 241 20.30 32.74 0.26
CA HIS A 241 18.84 32.63 0.30
C HIS A 241 18.14 34.00 0.27
N HIS A 242 18.72 35.03 0.87
CA HIS A 242 18.15 36.38 0.81
C HIS A 242 18.34 37.03 -0.59
N ALA A 243 19.38 36.62 -1.32
CA ALA A 243 19.70 37.17 -2.64
C ALA A 243 18.96 36.48 -3.79
N ALA A 244 18.57 35.22 -3.62
CA ALA A 244 17.81 34.42 -4.58
C ALA A 244 16.30 34.73 -4.53
#